data_AF-A0A971IB71-F1
#
_entry.id   AF-A0A971IB71-F1
#
_cell.length_a   1.000
_cell.length_b   1.000
_cell.length_c   1.000
_cell.angle_alpha   90.00
_cell.angle_beta   90.00
_cell.angle_gamma   90.00
#
_symmetry.space_group_name_H-M   'P 1'
#
loop_
_entity.id
_entity.type
_entity.pdbx_description
1 polymer ?
#
loop_
_entity_poly.entity_id
_entity_poly.type
_entity_poly.pdbx_seq_one_letter_code
_entity_poly.pdbx_strand_id
1 'polypeptide(L)'
;MENAYQWVKFYEALADKLLEFSDKRRELFELMKKVRSEQPLMEYLNFEREDWWGPRNYHMDPLSVIGIFNRKTTDANRINLAQVIAETFGVEVPAPTQFAGIPVLNPMRSFFMGPDDIWELFMEAIVSAQTDSFSDEFKTAFEKAVSVKGNGLASITMGLYWIRPNVFMPLDSNSRAFVNAYYGITTPSGNCTGEEYVAFLKTLKAKVAERSPDMTFPEVSYAAWMQKESKVVRDSIQAFSSNDEQTQCTAFKQWYINNGGSSNTANTISTAIGKARLKDGRAVFAVTTFDELDALIQNASLNGYFQSSRSDYANMEDVFNIDATTQRDNLKSGIKYYLDFLKSDCVTTSSTKPAAWIFQGNPKYYDVVGAVENLDTIMWSVNQYSKQIKKGDKAYIWLSGSDGGIIASGLILCDPEIRKPDLSDPYNRGGALKKEPYMAVDIQIERKLTLERVSRAVLLVDERTKHLEILTRPSATNFRVTKAEEEVIESIIRGTYKEATVIDNPKVEIVRKRRYWLYAPGEQARFWDEFYDAGIMGIGWDEVGDLSQYETKFSIKSIMKQMYGEDRSYINNGHALWQLSNEISVGDIVFAKRGKNIIVGRGIVESNYEFDKSRKEFKHIHKVNWTHKGEWEH
;
A
#
# COMPACT_ATOMS: atom_id res chain seq x y z
N MET A 1 1.32 -36.94 -13.44
CA MET A 1 1.20 -35.48 -13.27
C MET A 1 -0.23 -35.21 -12.86
N GLU A 2 -0.46 -34.64 -11.67
CA GLU A 2 -1.80 -34.24 -11.24
C GLU A 2 -2.31 -33.13 -12.16
N ASN A 3 -3.59 -33.20 -12.53
CA ASN A 3 -4.23 -32.22 -13.41
C ASN A 3 -4.36 -30.87 -12.66
N ALA A 4 -3.63 -29.83 -13.11
CA ALA A 4 -3.64 -28.50 -12.49
C ALA A 4 -5.02 -27.80 -12.50
N TYR A 5 -5.97 -28.35 -13.26
CA TYR A 5 -7.34 -27.85 -13.42
C TYR A 5 -8.39 -28.72 -12.73
N GLN A 6 -8.01 -29.58 -11.77
CA GLN A 6 -8.96 -30.34 -10.92
C GLN A 6 -10.05 -29.45 -10.31
N TRP A 7 -9.71 -28.21 -9.99
CA TRP A 7 -10.63 -27.22 -9.42
C TRP A 7 -11.85 -26.96 -10.31
N VAL A 8 -11.74 -27.08 -11.64
CA VAL A 8 -12.85 -26.82 -12.58
C VAL A 8 -14.04 -27.72 -12.26
N LYS A 9 -13.83 -29.04 -12.21
CA LYS A 9 -14.89 -30.01 -11.91
C LYS A 9 -15.45 -29.84 -10.50
N PHE A 10 -14.58 -29.53 -9.53
CA PHE A 10 -15.00 -29.29 -8.15
C PHE A 10 -15.91 -28.05 -8.06
N TYR A 11 -15.56 -26.96 -8.74
CA TYR A 11 -16.29 -25.71 -8.67
C TYR A 11 -17.64 -25.81 -9.37
N GLU A 12 -17.69 -26.50 -10.52
CA GLU A 12 -18.94 -26.78 -11.24
C GLU A 12 -19.88 -27.62 -10.38
N ALA A 13 -19.37 -28.70 -9.75
CA ALA A 13 -20.15 -29.55 -8.86
C ALA A 13 -20.63 -28.82 -7.59
N LEU A 14 -19.80 -27.97 -7.00
CA LEU A 14 -20.18 -27.13 -5.87
C LEU A 14 -21.26 -26.11 -6.27
N ALA A 15 -21.12 -25.47 -7.43
CA ALA A 15 -22.13 -24.55 -7.94
C ALA A 15 -23.48 -25.27 -8.18
N ASP A 16 -23.46 -26.49 -8.72
CA ASP A 16 -24.67 -27.30 -8.88
C ASP A 16 -25.33 -27.61 -7.53
N LYS A 17 -24.53 -27.94 -6.50
CA LYS A 17 -25.03 -28.15 -5.15
C LYS A 17 -25.60 -26.89 -4.51
N LEU A 18 -24.98 -25.74 -4.75
CA LEU A 18 -25.49 -24.46 -4.27
C LEU A 18 -26.82 -24.08 -4.93
N LEU A 19 -27.08 -24.50 -6.17
CA LEU A 19 -28.36 -24.22 -6.85
C LEU A 19 -29.56 -24.84 -6.13
N GLU A 20 -29.37 -25.95 -5.41
CA GLU A 20 -30.40 -26.59 -4.56
C GLU A 20 -30.88 -25.70 -3.40
N PHE A 21 -30.19 -24.58 -3.13
CA PHE A 21 -30.53 -23.58 -2.11
C PHE A 21 -31.15 -22.28 -2.68
N SER A 22 -31.45 -22.23 -3.99
CA SER A 22 -31.98 -21.03 -4.65
C SER A 22 -33.27 -20.48 -4.03
N ASP A 23 -34.13 -21.37 -3.53
CA ASP A 23 -35.36 -21.10 -2.79
C ASP A 23 -35.19 -21.20 -1.25
N LYS A 24 -34.03 -21.64 -0.77
CA LYS A 24 -33.71 -21.86 0.67
C LYS A 24 -32.59 -20.94 1.16
N ARG A 25 -32.60 -19.68 0.72
CA ARG A 25 -31.53 -18.69 0.98
C ARG A 25 -31.23 -18.47 2.46
N ARG A 26 -32.24 -18.56 3.31
CA ARG A 26 -32.09 -18.46 4.78
C ARG A 26 -31.44 -19.72 5.37
N GLU A 27 -31.78 -20.91 4.88
CA GLU A 27 -31.13 -22.14 5.32
C GLU A 27 -29.65 -22.12 4.94
N LEU A 28 -29.31 -21.65 3.73
CA LEU A 28 -27.92 -21.45 3.33
C LEU A 28 -27.20 -20.50 4.27
N PHE A 29 -27.83 -19.39 4.64
CA PHE A 29 -27.23 -18.42 5.58
C PHE A 29 -26.94 -19.04 6.95
N GLU A 30 -27.91 -19.73 7.55
CA GLU A 30 -27.73 -20.38 8.86
C GLU A 30 -26.68 -21.50 8.80
N LEU A 31 -26.66 -22.28 7.73
CA LEU A 31 -25.64 -23.30 7.49
C LEU A 31 -24.25 -22.67 7.45
N MET A 32 -24.06 -21.60 6.68
CA MET A 32 -22.76 -20.92 6.58
C MET A 32 -22.35 -20.23 7.89
N LYS A 33 -23.31 -19.71 8.65
CA LYS A 33 -23.08 -19.16 9.98
C LYS A 33 -22.59 -20.23 10.95
N LYS A 34 -23.17 -21.44 10.89
CA LYS A 34 -22.71 -22.59 11.66
C LYS A 34 -21.29 -23.00 11.27
N VAL A 35 -21.02 -23.22 9.98
CA VAL A 35 -19.68 -23.60 9.49
C VAL A 35 -18.62 -22.59 9.93
N ARG A 36 -18.92 -21.29 9.85
CA ARG A 36 -18.04 -20.24 10.35
C ARG A 36 -17.69 -20.42 11.83
N SER A 37 -18.66 -20.76 12.68
CA SER A 37 -18.42 -20.91 14.12
C SER A 37 -17.47 -22.06 14.47
N GLU A 38 -17.37 -23.05 13.59
CA GLU A 38 -16.53 -24.25 13.75
C GLU A 38 -15.17 -24.12 13.03
N GLN A 39 -15.03 -23.16 12.11
CA GLN A 39 -13.83 -23.00 11.27
C GLN A 39 -13.11 -21.65 11.54
N PRO A 40 -12.00 -21.65 12.29
CA PRO A 40 -11.23 -20.43 12.60
C PRO A 40 -10.79 -19.63 11.37
N LEU A 41 -10.53 -20.29 10.24
CA LEU A 41 -10.14 -19.61 8.99
C LEU A 41 -11.25 -18.69 8.43
N MET A 42 -12.49 -18.81 8.92
CA MET A 42 -13.66 -18.03 8.51
C MET A 42 -14.03 -16.92 9.50
N GLU A 43 -13.24 -16.67 10.56
CA GLU A 43 -13.54 -15.69 11.61
C GLU A 43 -13.86 -14.29 11.05
N TYR A 44 -13.23 -13.91 9.94
CA TYR A 44 -13.43 -12.64 9.25
C TYR A 44 -14.85 -12.41 8.70
N LEU A 45 -15.65 -13.47 8.51
CA LEU A 45 -17.02 -13.39 7.98
C LEU A 45 -18.00 -12.91 9.05
N ASN A 46 -17.95 -11.64 9.45
CA ASN A 46 -18.81 -11.13 10.51
C ASN A 46 -20.28 -10.96 10.06
N PHE A 47 -21.05 -12.05 10.11
CA PHE A 47 -22.49 -12.09 9.78
C PHE A 47 -23.34 -11.08 10.57
N GLU A 48 -22.93 -10.74 11.79
CA GLU A 48 -23.62 -9.79 12.68
C GLU A 48 -23.30 -8.31 12.37
N ARG A 49 -22.35 -8.04 11.47
CA ARG A 49 -21.86 -6.68 11.14
C ARG A 49 -22.45 -6.19 9.83
N GLU A 50 -23.78 -6.09 9.75
CA GLU A 50 -24.46 -5.53 8.58
C GLU A 50 -24.01 -4.09 8.26
N ASP A 51 -23.47 -3.37 9.24
CA ASP A 51 -22.84 -2.05 9.06
C ASP A 51 -21.62 -2.08 8.12
N TRP A 52 -20.98 -3.24 7.94
CA TRP A 52 -19.77 -3.39 7.12
C TRP A 52 -20.05 -3.79 5.67
N TRP A 53 -21.11 -4.56 5.44
CA TRP A 53 -21.42 -5.16 4.14
C TRP A 53 -22.82 -4.82 3.63
N GLY A 54 -23.55 -3.94 4.31
CA GLY A 54 -24.93 -3.62 4.01
C GLY A 54 -25.93 -4.63 4.58
N PRO A 55 -27.23 -4.30 4.57
CA PRO A 55 -28.28 -5.19 5.04
C PRO A 55 -28.33 -6.42 4.14
N ARG A 56 -28.06 -7.60 4.70
CA ARG A 56 -28.15 -8.87 3.96
C ARG A 56 -29.47 -9.58 4.20
N ASN A 57 -30.31 -9.07 5.11
CA ASN A 57 -31.60 -9.64 5.49
C ASN A 57 -31.49 -11.12 5.85
N TYR A 58 -30.39 -11.51 6.50
CA TYR A 58 -30.10 -12.92 6.83
C TYR A 58 -30.06 -13.86 5.61
N HIS A 59 -29.61 -13.36 4.46
CA HIS A 59 -29.41 -14.14 3.24
C HIS A 59 -27.92 -14.23 2.84
N MET A 60 -27.54 -15.39 2.31
CA MET A 60 -26.23 -15.66 1.72
C MET A 60 -26.38 -15.84 0.20
N ASP A 61 -25.38 -15.42 -0.55
CA ASP A 61 -25.33 -15.60 -2.01
C ASP A 61 -24.28 -16.66 -2.38
N PRO A 62 -24.45 -17.38 -3.51
CA PRO A 62 -23.62 -18.52 -3.87
C PRO A 62 -22.18 -18.12 -4.22
N LEU A 63 -21.97 -16.93 -4.81
CA LEU A 63 -20.64 -16.46 -5.18
C LEU A 63 -19.80 -16.11 -3.94
N SER A 64 -20.42 -15.57 -2.89
CA SER A 64 -19.77 -15.34 -1.60
C SER A 64 -19.39 -16.64 -0.90
N VAL A 65 -20.17 -17.72 -1.06
CA VAL A 65 -19.81 -19.05 -0.51
C VAL A 65 -18.54 -19.57 -1.19
N ILE A 66 -18.49 -19.54 -2.52
CA ILE A 66 -17.29 -19.95 -3.28
C ILE A 66 -16.11 -18.99 -2.99
N GLY A 67 -16.40 -17.71 -2.74
CA GLY A 67 -15.42 -16.69 -2.37
C GLY A 67 -14.65 -16.97 -1.08
N ILE A 68 -15.16 -17.85 -0.19
CA ILE A 68 -14.52 -18.19 1.10
C ILE A 68 -13.11 -18.74 0.89
N PHE A 69 -12.94 -19.65 -0.07
CA PHE A 69 -11.64 -20.24 -0.42
C PHE A 69 -11.01 -19.59 -1.66
N ASN A 70 -11.64 -18.56 -2.24
CA ASN A 70 -11.13 -17.75 -3.35
C ASN A 70 -10.80 -16.31 -2.94
N ARG A 71 -10.13 -16.17 -1.79
CA ARG A 71 -9.52 -14.93 -1.30
C ARG A 71 -8.01 -15.06 -1.27
N LYS A 72 -7.30 -13.93 -1.19
CA LYS A 72 -5.84 -13.94 -1.00
C LYS A 72 -5.48 -14.54 0.38
N THR A 73 -5.16 -15.82 0.40
CA THR A 73 -4.69 -16.65 1.53
C THR A 73 -3.71 -17.71 1.00
N THR A 74 -3.14 -18.55 1.85
CA THR A 74 -2.23 -19.62 1.42
C THR A 74 -3.00 -20.76 0.74
N ASP A 75 -2.37 -21.46 -0.20
CA ASP A 75 -3.02 -22.61 -0.86
C ASP A 75 -3.39 -23.71 0.15
N ALA A 76 -2.58 -23.93 1.19
CA ALA A 76 -2.93 -24.85 2.28
C ALA A 76 -4.27 -24.48 2.96
N ASN A 77 -4.51 -23.19 3.21
CA ASN A 77 -5.77 -22.71 3.77
C ASN A 77 -6.93 -22.87 2.77
N ARG A 78 -6.67 -22.67 1.47
CA ARG A 78 -7.69 -22.85 0.43
C ARG A 78 -8.10 -24.31 0.28
N ILE A 79 -7.15 -25.25 0.36
CA ILE A 79 -7.40 -26.70 0.34
C ILE A 79 -8.29 -27.07 1.54
N ASN A 80 -7.91 -26.64 2.74
CA ASN A 80 -8.67 -26.92 3.95
C ASN A 80 -10.11 -26.36 3.86
N LEU A 81 -10.26 -25.10 3.45
CA LEU A 81 -11.58 -24.49 3.30
C LEU A 81 -12.40 -25.16 2.19
N ALA A 82 -11.80 -25.55 1.07
CA ALA A 82 -12.49 -26.27 0.02
C ALA A 82 -12.97 -27.65 0.49
N GLN A 83 -12.20 -28.35 1.32
CA GLN A 83 -12.61 -29.61 1.95
C GLN A 83 -13.81 -29.42 2.88
N VAL A 84 -13.75 -28.42 3.77
CA VAL A 84 -14.86 -28.09 4.68
C VAL A 84 -16.13 -27.76 3.90
N ILE A 85 -16.03 -26.98 2.83
CA ILE A 85 -17.17 -26.66 1.98
C ILE A 85 -17.67 -27.91 1.22
N ALA A 86 -16.78 -28.76 0.73
CA ALA A 86 -17.16 -30.01 0.07
C ALA A 86 -17.98 -30.91 1.00
N GLU A 87 -17.53 -31.10 2.23
CA GLU A 87 -18.22 -31.87 3.27
C GLU A 87 -19.57 -31.24 3.63
N THR A 88 -19.60 -29.91 3.78
CA THR A 88 -20.82 -29.15 4.11
C THR A 88 -21.94 -29.36 3.08
N PHE A 89 -21.60 -29.35 1.79
CA PHE A 89 -22.56 -29.45 0.69
C PHE A 89 -22.65 -30.85 0.07
N GLY A 90 -21.93 -31.84 0.59
CA GLY A 90 -21.91 -33.20 0.04
C GLY A 90 -21.37 -33.28 -1.39
N VAL A 91 -20.33 -32.52 -1.71
CA VAL A 91 -19.66 -32.57 -3.00
C VAL A 91 -18.74 -33.79 -3.06
N GLU A 92 -19.09 -34.78 -3.88
CA GLU A 92 -18.33 -36.03 -4.03
C GLU A 92 -17.01 -35.86 -4.80
N VAL A 93 -16.93 -34.80 -5.62
CA VAL A 93 -15.70 -34.47 -6.35
C VAL A 93 -14.62 -34.06 -5.36
N PRO A 94 -13.40 -34.65 -5.41
CA PRO A 94 -12.33 -34.29 -4.48
C PRO A 94 -12.01 -32.81 -4.51
N ALA A 95 -11.83 -32.21 -3.32
CA ALA A 95 -11.40 -30.83 -3.20
C ALA A 95 -10.05 -30.61 -3.91
N PRO A 96 -9.87 -29.48 -4.60
CA PRO A 96 -8.66 -29.23 -5.39
C PRO A 96 -7.43 -29.04 -4.50
N THR A 97 -6.30 -29.60 -4.93
CA THR A 97 -4.97 -29.38 -4.34
C THR A 97 -4.16 -28.31 -5.06
N GLN A 98 -4.65 -27.85 -6.21
CA GLN A 98 -4.01 -26.84 -7.05
C GLN A 98 -5.06 -25.84 -7.56
N PHE A 99 -4.64 -24.59 -7.77
CA PHE A 99 -5.53 -23.48 -8.09
C PHE A 99 -5.06 -22.65 -9.29
N ALA A 100 -4.49 -23.33 -10.29
CA ALA A 100 -3.97 -22.70 -11.50
C ALA A 100 -5.03 -21.87 -12.23
N GLY A 101 -4.73 -20.58 -12.47
CA GLY A 101 -5.59 -19.70 -13.26
C GLY A 101 -6.86 -19.23 -12.54
N ILE A 102 -6.94 -19.33 -11.21
CA ILE A 102 -8.09 -18.86 -10.43
C ILE A 102 -7.85 -17.44 -9.91
N PRO A 103 -8.65 -16.44 -10.32
CA PRO A 103 -8.58 -15.10 -9.74
C PRO A 103 -9.15 -15.10 -8.32
N VAL A 104 -8.60 -14.26 -7.43
CA VAL A 104 -8.96 -14.21 -6.01
C VAL A 104 -9.47 -12.84 -5.57
N LEU A 105 -10.42 -12.81 -4.63
CA LEU A 105 -10.94 -11.59 -4.02
C LEU A 105 -9.91 -10.90 -3.15
N ASN A 106 -10.12 -9.58 -3.00
CA ASN A 106 -9.44 -8.80 -2.00
C ASN A 106 -9.90 -9.27 -0.60
N PRO A 107 -8.98 -9.61 0.32
CA PRO A 107 -9.32 -10.01 1.70
C PRO A 107 -10.17 -9.01 2.48
N MET A 108 -10.14 -7.72 2.09
CA MET A 108 -10.95 -6.65 2.71
C MET A 108 -12.37 -6.57 2.14
N ARG A 109 -12.67 -7.27 1.02
CA ARG A 109 -13.96 -7.28 0.34
C ARG A 109 -14.29 -8.72 -0.08
N SER A 110 -14.69 -9.53 0.90
CA SER A 110 -14.92 -10.97 0.73
C SER A 110 -16.39 -11.37 0.55
N PHE A 111 -17.27 -10.40 0.26
CA PHE A 111 -18.68 -10.63 -0.04
C PHE A 111 -19.05 -9.92 -1.34
N PHE A 112 -19.93 -10.57 -2.11
CA PHE A 112 -20.71 -9.91 -3.15
C PHE A 112 -21.91 -9.20 -2.52
N MET A 113 -22.26 -8.04 -3.08
CA MET A 113 -23.35 -7.18 -2.64
C MET A 113 -24.62 -7.43 -3.46
N GLY A 114 -25.78 -7.21 -2.84
CA GLY A 114 -27.08 -7.49 -3.45
C GLY A 114 -27.32 -8.99 -3.57
N PRO A 115 -27.54 -9.73 -2.46
CA PRO A 115 -27.64 -11.20 -2.50
C PRO A 115 -28.72 -11.69 -3.47
N ASP A 116 -29.83 -10.97 -3.62
CA ASP A 116 -30.89 -11.32 -4.56
C ASP A 116 -30.47 -11.12 -6.02
N ASP A 117 -29.79 -10.01 -6.35
CA ASP A 117 -29.24 -9.76 -7.69
C ASP A 117 -28.18 -10.80 -8.06
N ILE A 118 -27.38 -11.24 -7.08
CA ILE A 118 -26.37 -12.29 -7.29
C ILE A 118 -27.02 -13.66 -7.50
N TRP A 119 -28.11 -13.97 -6.81
CA TRP A 119 -28.88 -15.20 -7.06
C TRP A 119 -29.52 -15.22 -8.44
N GLU A 120 -30.14 -14.10 -8.86
CA GLU A 120 -30.69 -13.94 -10.22
C GLU A 120 -29.59 -14.22 -11.26
N LEU A 121 -28.45 -13.54 -11.15
CA LEU A 121 -27.32 -13.74 -12.06
C LEU A 121 -26.77 -15.18 -12.03
N PHE A 122 -26.66 -15.78 -10.85
CA PHE A 122 -26.12 -17.14 -10.69
C PHE A 122 -26.98 -18.18 -11.42
N MET A 123 -28.30 -18.11 -11.28
CA MET A 123 -29.23 -19.02 -11.95
C MET A 123 -29.15 -18.86 -13.48
N GLU A 124 -29.21 -17.62 -13.97
CA GLU A 124 -29.12 -17.34 -15.41
C GLU A 124 -27.76 -17.74 -16.00
N ALA A 125 -26.68 -17.60 -15.24
CA ALA A 125 -25.34 -18.04 -15.66
C ALA A 125 -25.23 -19.57 -15.79
N ILE A 126 -25.87 -20.31 -14.88
CA ILE A 126 -25.95 -21.78 -14.98
C ILE A 126 -26.76 -22.21 -16.21
N VAL A 127 -27.93 -21.60 -16.42
CA VAL A 127 -28.77 -21.86 -17.61
C VAL A 127 -28.02 -21.54 -18.89
N SER A 128 -27.30 -20.41 -18.91
CA SER A 128 -26.50 -20.01 -20.08
C SER A 128 -25.42 -21.04 -20.42
N ALA A 129 -24.76 -21.59 -19.40
CA ALA A 129 -23.75 -22.63 -19.59
C ALA A 129 -24.33 -23.97 -20.05
N GLN A 130 -25.53 -24.34 -19.59
CA GLN A 130 -26.21 -25.58 -20.00
C GLN A 130 -26.76 -25.51 -21.43
N THR A 131 -27.20 -24.32 -21.86
CA THR A 131 -27.82 -24.10 -23.18
C THR A 131 -26.85 -23.60 -24.25
N ASP A 132 -25.60 -23.27 -23.88
CA ASP A 132 -24.59 -22.58 -24.70
C ASP A 132 -25.16 -21.31 -25.38
N SER A 133 -26.05 -20.60 -24.68
CA SER A 133 -26.74 -19.40 -25.15
C SER A 133 -26.85 -18.36 -24.04
N PHE A 134 -26.87 -17.07 -24.38
CA PHE A 134 -27.02 -15.97 -23.42
C PHE A 134 -28.35 -15.27 -23.64
N SER A 135 -29.27 -15.45 -22.68
CA SER A 135 -30.61 -14.86 -22.68
C SER A 135 -30.57 -13.35 -22.40
N ASP A 136 -31.68 -12.64 -22.68
CA ASP A 136 -31.79 -11.22 -22.30
C ASP A 136 -31.95 -11.07 -20.77
N GLU A 137 -32.49 -12.09 -20.11
CA GLU A 137 -32.55 -12.23 -18.66
C GLU A 137 -31.15 -12.29 -18.05
N PHE A 138 -30.23 -13.10 -18.61
CA PHE A 138 -28.83 -13.14 -18.19
C PHE A 138 -28.18 -11.75 -18.31
N LYS A 139 -28.34 -11.08 -19.45
CA LYS A 139 -27.74 -9.76 -19.70
C LYS A 139 -28.25 -8.74 -18.69
N THR A 140 -29.56 -8.74 -18.43
CA THR A 140 -30.21 -7.86 -17.47
C THR A 140 -29.72 -8.12 -16.03
N ALA A 141 -29.65 -9.39 -15.63
CA ALA A 141 -29.16 -9.79 -14.31
C ALA A 141 -27.67 -9.42 -14.12
N PHE A 142 -26.87 -9.57 -15.17
CA PHE A 142 -25.46 -9.17 -15.18
C PHE A 142 -25.29 -7.67 -14.93
N GLU A 143 -26.02 -6.83 -15.68
CA GLU A 143 -25.95 -5.38 -15.54
C GLU A 143 -26.37 -4.92 -14.14
N LYS A 144 -27.47 -5.49 -13.63
CA LYS A 144 -27.93 -5.26 -12.25
C LYS A 144 -26.81 -5.58 -11.25
N ALA A 145 -26.27 -6.79 -11.30
CA ALA A 145 -25.25 -7.24 -10.36
C ALA A 145 -23.97 -6.39 -10.40
N VAL A 146 -23.55 -5.95 -11.60
CA VAL A 146 -22.39 -5.05 -11.79
C VAL A 146 -22.68 -3.65 -11.21
N SER A 147 -23.92 -3.16 -11.33
CA SER A 147 -24.32 -1.82 -10.87
C SER A 147 -24.44 -1.68 -9.36
N VAL A 148 -24.59 -2.79 -8.61
CA VAL A 148 -24.70 -2.75 -7.15
C VAL A 148 -23.42 -2.18 -6.53
N LYS A 149 -23.57 -1.12 -5.73
CA LYS A 149 -22.45 -0.45 -5.06
C LYS A 149 -21.67 -1.43 -4.19
N GLY A 150 -20.36 -1.51 -4.43
CA GLY A 150 -19.45 -2.42 -3.73
C GLY A 150 -19.07 -3.65 -4.56
N ASN A 151 -19.86 -3.98 -5.58
CA ASN A 151 -19.47 -4.87 -6.66
C ASN A 151 -18.63 -4.09 -7.70
N GLY A 152 -18.43 -4.71 -8.87
CA GLY A 152 -17.78 -4.14 -10.03
C GLY A 152 -17.53 -5.22 -11.08
N LEU A 153 -17.29 -4.80 -12.33
CA LEU A 153 -17.15 -5.70 -13.48
C LEU A 153 -16.17 -6.85 -13.24
N ALA A 154 -14.98 -6.55 -12.72
CA ALA A 154 -13.97 -7.57 -12.44
C ALA A 154 -14.45 -8.60 -11.42
N SER A 155 -15.07 -8.15 -10.31
CA SER A 155 -15.56 -9.05 -9.27
C SER A 155 -16.68 -9.96 -9.78
N ILE A 156 -17.66 -9.42 -10.50
CA ILE A 156 -18.79 -10.20 -11.04
C ILE A 156 -18.29 -11.24 -12.04
N THR A 157 -17.44 -10.84 -12.98
CA THR A 157 -16.91 -11.78 -14.00
C THR A 157 -15.98 -12.83 -13.40
N MET A 158 -15.28 -12.54 -12.31
CA MET A 158 -14.56 -13.55 -11.53
C MET A 158 -15.50 -14.58 -10.91
N GLY A 159 -16.61 -14.14 -10.33
CA GLY A 159 -17.62 -15.03 -9.75
C GLY A 159 -18.27 -15.94 -10.81
N LEU A 160 -18.63 -15.38 -11.96
CA LEU A 160 -19.13 -16.13 -13.12
C LEU A 160 -18.11 -17.17 -13.63
N TYR A 161 -16.85 -16.76 -13.71
CA TYR A 161 -15.76 -17.66 -14.09
C TYR A 161 -15.61 -18.82 -13.09
N TRP A 162 -15.72 -18.59 -11.78
CA TRP A 162 -15.61 -19.70 -10.84
C TRP A 162 -16.69 -20.77 -11.05
N ILE A 163 -17.94 -20.37 -11.30
CA ILE A 163 -19.06 -21.32 -11.36
C ILE A 163 -19.12 -22.11 -12.66
N ARG A 164 -18.71 -21.49 -13.77
CA ARG A 164 -18.74 -22.06 -15.13
C ARG A 164 -17.53 -21.56 -15.93
N PRO A 165 -16.32 -22.03 -15.58
CA PRO A 165 -15.08 -21.45 -16.08
C PRO A 165 -14.85 -21.65 -17.58
N ASN A 166 -15.50 -22.64 -18.20
CA ASN A 166 -15.42 -22.87 -19.65
C ASN A 166 -16.34 -21.96 -20.48
N VAL A 167 -17.21 -21.19 -19.84
CA VAL A 167 -18.21 -20.33 -20.50
C VAL A 167 -17.92 -18.86 -20.26
N PHE A 168 -17.53 -18.50 -19.04
CA PHE A 168 -17.25 -17.11 -18.65
C PHE A 168 -15.75 -16.87 -18.55
N MET A 169 -15.28 -15.69 -18.92
CA MET A 169 -13.90 -15.27 -18.75
C MET A 169 -13.85 -14.09 -17.75
N PRO A 170 -12.95 -14.10 -16.75
CA PRO A 170 -12.82 -13.00 -15.81
C PRO A 170 -12.21 -11.78 -16.49
N LEU A 171 -12.73 -10.60 -16.15
CA LEU A 171 -12.21 -9.30 -16.58
C LEU A 171 -11.44 -8.62 -15.45
N ASP A 172 -10.57 -9.37 -14.75
CA ASP A 172 -9.60 -8.79 -13.84
C ASP A 172 -8.43 -8.14 -14.60
N SER A 173 -7.58 -7.38 -13.92
CA SER A 173 -6.49 -6.64 -14.58
C SER A 173 -5.51 -7.53 -15.33
N ASN A 174 -5.29 -8.76 -14.86
CA ASN A 174 -4.36 -9.69 -15.51
C ASN A 174 -4.96 -10.28 -16.79
N SER A 175 -6.15 -10.85 -16.68
CA SER A 175 -6.86 -11.46 -17.81
C SER A 175 -7.12 -10.45 -18.91
N ARG A 176 -7.49 -9.21 -18.56
CA ARG A 176 -7.69 -8.12 -19.54
C ARG A 176 -6.42 -7.79 -20.32
N ALA A 177 -5.30 -7.64 -19.62
CA ALA A 177 -4.02 -7.32 -20.24
C ALA A 177 -3.55 -8.46 -21.17
N PHE A 178 -3.70 -9.71 -20.74
CA PHE A 178 -3.34 -10.88 -21.54
C PHE A 178 -4.21 -11.00 -22.79
N VAL A 179 -5.54 -10.89 -22.64
CA VAL A 179 -6.46 -11.04 -23.78
C VAL A 179 -6.24 -9.96 -24.83
N ASN A 180 -6.01 -8.71 -24.38
CA ASN A 180 -5.68 -7.62 -25.28
C ASN A 180 -4.35 -7.86 -26.01
N ALA A 181 -3.28 -8.21 -25.28
CA ALA A 181 -1.96 -8.38 -25.85
C ALA A 181 -1.85 -9.61 -26.77
N TYR A 182 -2.49 -10.71 -26.39
CA TYR A 182 -2.30 -12.00 -27.06
C TYR A 182 -3.31 -12.26 -28.19
N TYR A 183 -4.57 -11.84 -28.00
CA TYR A 183 -5.64 -12.04 -28.98
C TYR A 183 -6.04 -10.75 -29.71
N GLY A 184 -5.52 -9.58 -29.31
CA GLY A 184 -5.85 -8.30 -29.94
C GLY A 184 -7.28 -7.83 -29.66
N ILE A 185 -7.92 -8.35 -28.60
CA ILE A 185 -9.32 -8.06 -28.28
C ILE A 185 -9.39 -6.89 -27.31
N THR A 186 -10.16 -5.85 -27.66
CA THR A 186 -10.51 -4.79 -26.72
C THR A 186 -11.42 -5.35 -25.63
N THR A 187 -11.02 -5.22 -24.37
CA THR A 187 -11.77 -5.77 -23.25
C THR A 187 -12.73 -4.72 -22.68
N PRO A 188 -13.96 -5.12 -22.29
CA PRO A 188 -14.89 -4.19 -21.67
C PRO A 188 -14.37 -3.60 -20.35
N SER A 189 -14.81 -2.39 -20.01
CA SER A 189 -14.44 -1.68 -18.79
C SER A 189 -15.58 -0.81 -18.28
N GLY A 190 -15.51 -0.36 -17.02
CA GLY A 190 -16.53 0.52 -16.44
C GLY A 190 -17.92 -0.13 -16.36
N ASN A 191 -18.95 0.62 -16.77
CA ASN A 191 -20.36 0.20 -16.80
C ASN A 191 -20.63 -0.70 -18.02
N CYS A 192 -19.93 -1.83 -18.09
CA CYS A 192 -20.09 -2.83 -19.14
C CYS A 192 -21.51 -3.42 -19.11
N THR A 193 -22.19 -3.35 -20.25
CA THR A 193 -23.50 -3.96 -20.48
C THR A 193 -23.40 -5.48 -20.62
N GLY A 194 -24.52 -6.18 -20.46
CA GLY A 194 -24.59 -7.62 -20.70
C GLY A 194 -24.30 -7.96 -22.15
N GLU A 195 -24.75 -7.13 -23.10
CA GLU A 195 -24.47 -7.30 -24.53
C GLU A 195 -22.97 -7.17 -24.82
N GLU A 196 -22.30 -6.15 -24.27
CA GLU A 196 -20.85 -5.97 -24.43
C GLU A 196 -20.06 -7.16 -23.85
N TYR A 197 -20.46 -7.67 -22.67
CA TYR A 197 -19.78 -8.81 -22.08
C TYR A 197 -19.98 -10.09 -22.89
N VAL A 198 -21.20 -10.36 -23.36
CA VAL A 198 -21.50 -11.52 -24.22
C VAL A 198 -20.77 -11.43 -25.56
N ALA A 199 -20.75 -10.26 -26.19
CA ALA A 199 -20.01 -10.03 -27.44
C ALA A 199 -18.51 -10.28 -27.26
N PHE A 200 -17.95 -9.84 -26.14
CA PHE A 200 -16.58 -10.14 -25.74
C PHE A 200 -16.33 -11.65 -25.59
N LEU A 201 -17.18 -12.38 -24.86
CA LEU A 201 -17.03 -13.84 -24.69
C LEU A 201 -17.08 -14.59 -26.02
N LYS A 202 -18.04 -14.24 -26.90
CA LYS A 202 -18.15 -14.84 -28.24
C LYS A 202 -16.92 -14.59 -29.09
N THR A 203 -16.42 -13.36 -29.09
CA THR A 203 -15.23 -12.97 -29.86
C THR A 203 -13.99 -13.67 -29.31
N LEU A 204 -13.84 -13.75 -27.99
CA LEU A 204 -12.75 -14.47 -27.37
C LEU A 204 -12.81 -15.96 -27.65
N LYS A 205 -13.97 -16.62 -27.50
CA LYS A 205 -14.16 -18.06 -27.80
C LYS A 205 -13.77 -18.37 -29.25
N ALA A 206 -14.19 -17.54 -30.21
CA ALA A 206 -13.81 -17.68 -31.61
C ALA A 206 -12.29 -17.51 -31.82
N LYS A 207 -11.67 -16.48 -31.24
CA LYS A 207 -10.21 -16.22 -31.37
C LYS A 207 -9.35 -17.28 -30.68
N VAL A 208 -9.82 -17.86 -29.59
CA VAL A 208 -9.17 -19.00 -28.93
C VAL A 208 -9.25 -20.21 -29.84
N ALA A 209 -10.44 -20.56 -30.34
CA ALA A 209 -10.64 -21.70 -31.22
C ALA A 209 -9.85 -21.60 -32.54
N GLU A 210 -9.71 -20.41 -33.13
CA GLU A 210 -8.87 -20.15 -34.31
C GLU A 210 -7.40 -20.54 -34.08
N ARG A 211 -6.89 -20.36 -32.86
CA ARG A 211 -5.50 -20.62 -32.52
C ARG A 211 -5.26 -22.00 -31.92
N SER A 212 -6.19 -22.48 -31.09
CA SER A 212 -6.12 -23.74 -30.39
C SER A 212 -7.55 -24.24 -30.10
N PRO A 213 -8.10 -25.12 -30.94
CA PRO A 213 -9.49 -25.57 -30.86
C PRO A 213 -9.89 -26.19 -29.52
N ASP A 214 -8.95 -26.84 -28.83
CA ASP A 214 -9.19 -27.53 -27.57
C ASP A 214 -8.88 -26.67 -26.32
N MET A 215 -8.38 -25.44 -26.51
CA MET A 215 -7.95 -24.60 -25.40
C MET A 215 -9.15 -24.02 -24.66
N THR A 216 -9.19 -24.27 -23.35
CA THR A 216 -10.25 -23.86 -22.44
C THR A 216 -9.95 -22.49 -21.83
N PHE A 217 -10.98 -21.76 -21.39
CA PHE A 217 -10.78 -20.50 -20.66
C PHE A 217 -9.96 -20.64 -19.36
N PRO A 218 -10.03 -21.74 -18.58
CA PRO A 218 -9.05 -22.08 -17.55
C PRO A 218 -7.60 -21.98 -17.99
N GLU A 219 -7.28 -22.56 -19.15
CA GLU A 219 -5.93 -22.54 -19.71
C GLU A 219 -5.55 -21.14 -20.19
N VAL A 220 -6.50 -20.36 -20.72
CA VAL A 220 -6.29 -18.95 -21.09
C VAL A 220 -5.99 -18.10 -19.85
N SER A 221 -6.77 -18.26 -18.79
CA SER A 221 -6.57 -17.57 -17.51
C SER A 221 -5.25 -17.97 -16.85
N TYR A 222 -4.90 -19.26 -16.88
CA TYR A 222 -3.61 -19.73 -16.39
C TYR A 222 -2.45 -19.21 -17.24
N ALA A 223 -2.59 -19.16 -18.58
CA ALA A 223 -1.60 -18.54 -19.47
C ALA A 223 -1.44 -17.05 -19.17
N ALA A 224 -2.52 -16.34 -18.85
CA ALA A 224 -2.46 -14.96 -18.38
C ALA A 224 -1.66 -14.83 -17.07
N TRP A 225 -1.88 -15.75 -16.13
CA TRP A 225 -1.14 -15.78 -14.86
C TRP A 225 0.35 -16.11 -15.08
N MET A 226 0.64 -17.14 -15.87
CA MET A 226 2.00 -17.52 -16.24
C MET A 226 2.70 -16.46 -17.09
N GLN A 227 2.00 -15.71 -17.95
CA GLN A 227 2.59 -14.61 -18.69
C GLN A 227 2.88 -13.44 -17.76
N LYS A 228 2.05 -13.17 -16.76
CA LYS A 228 2.39 -12.19 -15.72
C LYS A 228 3.62 -12.63 -14.93
N GLU A 229 3.73 -13.89 -14.53
CA GLU A 229 4.95 -14.39 -13.87
C GLU A 229 6.15 -14.41 -14.82
N SER A 230 5.96 -14.83 -16.07
CA SER A 230 6.99 -14.86 -17.11
C SER A 230 7.31 -13.49 -17.67
N LYS A 231 6.47 -12.47 -17.44
CA LYS A 231 6.71 -11.05 -17.69
C LYS A 231 7.37 -10.45 -16.45
N VAL A 232 7.05 -10.86 -15.24
CA VAL A 232 7.87 -10.54 -14.06
C VAL A 232 9.28 -11.16 -14.18
N VAL A 233 9.38 -12.35 -14.79
CA VAL A 233 10.64 -13.07 -15.05
C VAL A 233 11.32 -12.60 -16.36
N ARG A 234 10.60 -12.33 -17.45
CA ARG A 234 11.16 -11.73 -18.68
C ARG A 234 11.46 -10.25 -18.51
N ASP A 235 10.65 -9.46 -17.82
CA ASP A 235 11.00 -8.10 -17.40
C ASP A 235 12.17 -8.17 -16.41
N SER A 236 12.49 -9.30 -15.77
CA SER A 236 13.74 -9.48 -15.01
C SER A 236 14.94 -9.96 -15.83
N ILE A 237 14.73 -10.59 -17.01
CA ILE A 237 15.79 -11.11 -17.91
C ILE A 237 16.06 -10.14 -19.10
N GLN A 238 15.07 -9.37 -19.52
CA GLN A 238 15.11 -8.35 -20.57
C GLN A 238 15.43 -6.97 -20.00
N ALA A 239 15.16 -6.75 -18.70
CA ALA A 239 15.84 -5.71 -17.92
C ALA A 239 17.33 -6.01 -17.69
N PHE A 240 17.94 -7.00 -18.33
CA PHE A 240 19.40 -7.05 -18.39
C PHE A 240 19.99 -6.18 -19.53
N SER A 241 19.16 -5.62 -20.42
CA SER A 241 19.62 -4.61 -21.40
C SER A 241 18.74 -3.35 -21.52
N SER A 242 17.50 -3.35 -20.98
CA SER A 242 16.67 -2.15 -20.82
C SER A 242 16.60 -1.61 -19.38
N ASN A 243 17.31 -2.24 -18.43
CA ASN A 243 17.41 -1.74 -17.04
C ASN A 243 17.94 -0.31 -17.02
N ASP A 244 18.89 -0.01 -17.89
CA ASP A 244 19.62 1.25 -17.82
C ASP A 244 18.68 2.41 -18.11
N GLU A 245 17.84 2.37 -19.15
CA GLU A 245 16.93 3.50 -19.49
C GLU A 245 15.92 3.84 -18.37
N GLN A 246 15.25 2.84 -17.80
CA GLN A 246 14.22 3.06 -16.77
C GLN A 246 14.83 3.34 -15.40
N THR A 247 15.97 2.70 -15.07
CA THR A 247 16.73 2.99 -13.85
C THR A 247 17.30 4.39 -13.89
N GLN A 248 17.88 4.78 -15.02
CA GLN A 248 18.46 6.09 -15.27
C GLN A 248 17.40 7.19 -15.30
N CYS A 249 16.24 6.94 -15.92
CA CYS A 249 15.09 7.84 -15.88
C CYS A 249 14.55 8.03 -14.45
N THR A 250 14.47 6.95 -13.67
CA THR A 250 14.02 7.01 -12.26
C THR A 250 15.05 7.72 -11.39
N ALA A 251 16.35 7.43 -11.58
CA ALA A 251 17.45 8.07 -10.89
C ALA A 251 17.53 9.58 -11.23
N PHE A 252 17.36 9.93 -12.51
CA PHE A 252 17.28 11.32 -12.96
C PHE A 252 16.09 12.06 -12.35
N LYS A 253 14.88 11.45 -12.36
CA LYS A 253 13.69 12.05 -11.72
C LYS A 253 13.93 12.34 -10.24
N GLN A 254 14.50 11.37 -9.53
CA GLN A 254 14.78 11.50 -8.11
C GLN A 254 15.90 12.52 -7.85
N TRP A 255 16.97 12.51 -8.65
CA TRP A 255 18.06 13.47 -8.58
C TRP A 255 17.56 14.90 -8.83
N TYR A 256 16.71 15.10 -9.83
CA TYR A 256 16.14 16.41 -10.15
C TYR A 256 15.31 16.96 -9.00
N ILE A 257 14.49 16.10 -8.37
CA ILE A 257 13.71 16.47 -7.17
C ILE A 257 14.63 16.80 -6.00
N ASN A 258 15.68 16.01 -5.79
CA ASN A 258 16.64 16.21 -4.71
C ASN A 258 17.47 17.50 -4.88
N ASN A 259 17.61 18.01 -6.10
CA ASN A 259 18.31 19.27 -6.41
C ASN A 259 17.36 20.47 -6.57
N GLY A 260 16.18 20.43 -5.93
CA GLY A 260 15.25 21.56 -5.83
C GLY A 260 14.17 21.63 -6.93
N GLY A 261 14.09 20.63 -7.80
CA GLY A 261 13.07 20.53 -8.84
C GLY A 261 11.72 20.04 -8.33
N SER A 262 10.62 20.48 -8.95
CA SER A 262 9.28 19.95 -8.62
C SER A 262 9.05 18.57 -9.25
N SER A 263 8.27 17.71 -8.57
CA SER A 263 7.91 16.38 -9.11
C SER A 263 7.15 16.46 -10.44
N ASN A 264 6.30 17.48 -10.60
CA ASN A 264 5.58 17.71 -11.86
C ASN A 264 6.56 18.04 -12.99
N THR A 265 7.50 18.96 -12.74
CA THR A 265 8.53 19.33 -13.72
C THR A 265 9.44 18.14 -14.04
N ALA A 266 9.82 17.35 -13.03
CA ALA A 266 10.60 16.12 -13.21
C ALA A 266 9.90 15.15 -14.16
N ASN A 267 8.59 14.95 -13.99
CA ASN A 267 7.78 14.13 -14.89
C ASN A 267 7.70 14.73 -16.30
N THR A 268 7.47 16.04 -16.42
CA THR A 268 7.39 16.72 -17.72
C THR A 268 8.69 16.60 -18.53
N ILE A 269 9.84 16.91 -17.93
CA ILE A 269 11.13 16.89 -18.64
C ILE A 269 11.63 15.46 -18.89
N SER A 270 11.41 14.52 -17.96
CA SER A 270 11.75 13.11 -18.19
C SER A 270 10.87 12.45 -19.24
N THR A 271 9.57 12.81 -19.33
CA THR A 271 8.72 12.36 -20.43
C THR A 271 9.20 12.93 -21.77
N ALA A 272 9.70 14.17 -21.80
CA ALA A 272 10.27 14.74 -23.03
C ALA A 272 11.56 14.01 -23.46
N ILE A 273 12.49 13.76 -22.54
CA ILE A 273 13.72 12.98 -22.81
C ILE A 273 13.38 11.55 -23.23
N GLY A 274 12.43 10.90 -22.55
CA GLY A 274 12.01 9.52 -22.83
C GLY A 274 11.34 9.34 -24.19
N LYS A 275 10.86 10.42 -24.81
CA LYS A 275 10.32 10.45 -26.18
C LYS A 275 11.36 10.81 -27.25
N ALA A 276 12.60 11.14 -26.87
CA ALA A 276 13.69 11.41 -27.79
C ALA A 276 14.60 10.18 -27.92
N ARG A 277 15.20 10.01 -29.11
CA ARG A 277 16.23 9.00 -29.40
C ARG A 277 17.43 9.69 -30.06
N LEU A 278 18.63 9.16 -29.90
CA LEU A 278 19.78 9.54 -30.72
C LEU A 278 19.55 9.11 -32.18
N LYS A 279 20.31 9.67 -33.13
CA LYS A 279 20.21 9.32 -34.55
C LYS A 279 20.49 7.85 -34.86
N ASP A 280 21.32 7.21 -34.06
CA ASP A 280 21.60 5.77 -34.12
C ASP A 280 20.47 4.89 -33.55
N GLY A 281 19.38 5.50 -33.07
CA GLY A 281 18.21 4.83 -32.51
C GLY A 281 18.27 4.57 -31.00
N ARG A 282 19.40 4.86 -30.33
CA ARG A 282 19.54 4.65 -28.89
C ARG A 282 18.70 5.63 -28.08
N ALA A 283 18.19 5.18 -26.94
CA ALA A 283 17.49 6.07 -26.02
C ALA A 283 18.45 7.05 -25.36
N VAL A 284 18.01 8.29 -25.15
CA VAL A 284 18.84 9.29 -24.47
C VAL A 284 19.15 8.86 -23.03
N PHE A 285 18.17 8.27 -22.33
CA PHE A 285 18.36 7.68 -21.00
C PHE A 285 19.22 6.41 -21.00
N ALA A 286 19.56 5.84 -22.16
CA ALA A 286 20.53 4.76 -22.26
C ALA A 286 21.99 5.28 -22.32
N VAL A 287 22.19 6.60 -22.47
CA VAL A 287 23.53 7.22 -22.37
C VAL A 287 23.82 7.51 -20.90
N THR A 288 24.80 6.81 -20.36
CA THR A 288 25.10 6.75 -18.93
C THR A 288 26.39 7.47 -18.56
N THR A 289 27.14 7.98 -19.54
CA THR A 289 28.38 8.73 -19.34
C THR A 289 28.23 10.17 -19.81
N PHE A 290 28.74 11.12 -19.03
CA PHE A 290 28.70 12.54 -19.39
C PHE A 290 29.45 12.81 -20.70
N ASP A 291 30.67 12.28 -20.84
CA ASP A 291 31.55 12.54 -21.98
C ASP A 291 30.93 12.12 -23.32
N GLU A 292 30.20 11.00 -23.35
CA GLU A 292 29.55 10.51 -24.57
C GLU A 292 28.44 11.46 -25.05
N LEU A 293 27.54 11.87 -24.14
CA LEU A 293 26.43 12.74 -24.51
C LEU A 293 26.91 14.17 -24.82
N ASP A 294 27.89 14.66 -24.05
CA ASP A 294 28.48 15.98 -24.26
C ASP A 294 29.19 16.06 -25.62
N ALA A 295 29.99 15.05 -26.00
CA ALA A 295 30.67 15.03 -27.29
C ALA A 295 29.68 15.06 -28.49
N LEU A 296 28.57 14.33 -28.40
CA LEU A 296 27.52 14.35 -29.43
C LEU A 296 26.88 15.73 -29.60
N ILE A 297 26.65 16.43 -28.49
CA ILE A 297 26.07 17.77 -28.47
C ILE A 297 27.06 18.81 -29.01
N GLN A 298 28.33 18.74 -28.60
CA GLN A 298 29.38 19.66 -29.08
C GLN A 298 29.63 19.50 -30.58
N ASN A 299 29.64 18.27 -31.11
CA ASN A 299 29.84 17.99 -32.53
C ASN A 299 28.72 18.60 -33.41
N ALA A 300 27.52 18.74 -32.88
CA ALA A 300 26.40 19.41 -33.56
C ALA A 300 26.37 20.94 -33.33
N SER A 301 27.46 21.53 -32.82
CA SER A 301 27.58 22.97 -32.56
C SER A 301 26.50 23.54 -31.63
N LEU A 302 25.96 22.74 -30.72
CA LEU A 302 25.09 23.18 -29.62
C LEU A 302 25.94 23.77 -28.48
N ASN A 303 26.66 24.85 -28.76
CA ASN A 303 27.64 25.41 -27.82
C ASN A 303 26.98 26.25 -26.72
N GLY A 304 27.38 26.03 -25.47
CA GLY A 304 27.09 26.93 -24.34
C GLY A 304 25.63 26.98 -23.92
N TYR A 305 25.08 25.85 -23.46
CA TYR A 305 23.77 25.69 -22.82
C TYR A 305 22.68 26.64 -23.35
N PHE A 306 22.27 26.36 -24.60
CA PHE A 306 20.87 26.45 -25.02
C PHE A 306 20.26 27.88 -24.98
N GLN A 307 20.68 28.77 -25.88
CA GLN A 307 20.02 30.09 -26.04
C GLN A 307 18.68 29.95 -26.78
N SER A 308 17.69 30.80 -26.55
CA SER A 308 16.34 30.69 -27.14
C SER A 308 16.31 31.15 -28.61
N SER A 309 17.10 30.52 -29.48
CA SER A 309 17.20 30.82 -30.90
C SER A 309 16.55 29.72 -31.75
N ARG A 310 16.06 30.05 -32.96
CA ARG A 310 15.52 29.05 -33.91
C ARG A 310 16.59 28.09 -34.45
N SER A 311 17.86 28.53 -34.51
CA SER A 311 18.97 27.69 -34.98
C SER A 311 19.25 26.51 -34.03
N ASP A 312 19.02 26.68 -32.72
CA ASP A 312 19.25 25.61 -31.73
C ASP A 312 18.29 24.42 -31.91
N TYR A 313 17.08 24.66 -32.43
CA TYR A 313 16.13 23.57 -32.70
C TYR A 313 16.53 22.73 -33.90
N ALA A 314 17.08 23.35 -34.94
CA ALA A 314 17.61 22.63 -36.10
C ALA A 314 18.81 21.76 -35.67
N ASN A 315 19.73 22.32 -34.88
CA ASN A 315 20.89 21.56 -34.39
C ASN A 315 20.50 20.42 -33.44
N MET A 316 19.42 20.56 -32.65
CA MET A 316 18.89 19.42 -31.86
C MET A 316 18.34 18.30 -32.74
N GLU A 317 17.78 18.62 -33.90
CA GLU A 317 17.28 17.62 -34.85
C GLU A 317 18.42 16.91 -35.60
N ASP A 318 19.64 17.43 -35.56
CA ASP A 318 20.84 16.75 -36.06
C ASP A 318 21.36 15.68 -35.08
N VAL A 319 21.13 15.86 -33.77
CA VAL A 319 21.55 14.91 -32.72
C VAL A 319 20.46 13.91 -32.36
N PHE A 320 19.21 14.38 -32.30
CA PHE A 320 18.07 13.61 -31.79
C PHE A 320 17.00 13.40 -32.85
N ASN A 321 16.41 12.20 -32.85
CA ASN A 321 15.11 11.92 -33.42
C ASN A 321 14.04 12.26 -32.36
N ILE A 322 13.32 13.34 -32.60
CA ILE A 322 12.35 13.92 -31.66
C ILE A 322 10.94 13.53 -32.08
N ASP A 323 10.19 12.87 -31.19
CA ASP A 323 8.77 12.59 -31.41
C ASP A 323 7.99 13.90 -31.60
N ALA A 324 7.10 13.93 -32.61
CA ALA A 324 6.36 15.13 -33.02
C ALA A 324 5.49 15.76 -31.92
N THR A 325 5.12 14.99 -30.89
CA THR A 325 4.35 15.46 -29.72
C THR A 325 5.22 16.06 -28.61
N THR A 326 6.54 16.02 -28.76
CA THR A 326 7.49 16.49 -27.74
C THR A 326 7.68 18.00 -27.83
N GLN A 327 7.39 18.69 -26.73
CA GLN A 327 7.71 20.12 -26.62
C GLN A 327 9.23 20.30 -26.57
N ARG A 328 9.79 21.00 -27.57
CA ARG A 328 11.24 21.18 -27.75
C ARG A 328 11.90 21.90 -26.57
N ASP A 329 11.21 22.85 -25.94
CA ASP A 329 11.69 23.53 -24.72
C ASP A 329 11.86 22.56 -23.54
N ASN A 330 10.91 21.62 -23.35
CA ASN A 330 10.99 20.64 -22.27
C ASN A 330 12.11 19.63 -22.51
N LEU A 331 12.31 19.19 -23.76
CA LEU A 331 13.44 18.32 -24.12
C LEU A 331 14.76 19.05 -23.88
N LYS A 332 14.87 20.28 -24.35
CA LYS A 332 16.04 21.15 -24.18
C LYS A 332 16.44 21.33 -22.72
N SER A 333 15.50 21.76 -21.87
CA SER A 333 15.73 21.85 -20.43
C SER A 333 16.06 20.49 -19.82
N GLY A 334 15.37 19.43 -20.27
CA GLY A 334 15.62 18.06 -19.85
C GLY A 334 17.06 17.60 -20.11
N ILE A 335 17.58 17.75 -21.33
CA ILE A 335 18.94 17.35 -21.71
C ILE A 335 19.99 18.10 -20.88
N LYS A 336 19.77 19.40 -20.63
CA LYS A 336 20.65 20.18 -19.76
C LYS A 336 20.75 19.57 -18.35
N TYR A 337 19.62 19.33 -17.71
CA TYR A 337 19.60 18.72 -16.37
C TYR A 337 20.12 17.28 -16.38
N TYR A 338 19.93 16.55 -17.48
CA TYR A 338 20.39 15.19 -17.61
C TYR A 338 21.93 15.13 -17.72
N LEU A 339 22.57 16.06 -18.41
CA LEU A 339 24.03 16.21 -18.40
C LEU A 339 24.57 16.55 -17.00
N ASP A 340 23.89 17.43 -16.26
CA ASP A 340 24.26 17.76 -14.88
C ASP A 340 24.11 16.55 -13.95
N PHE A 341 23.07 15.73 -14.17
CA PHE A 341 22.87 14.46 -13.49
C PHE A 341 24.01 13.46 -13.79
N LEU A 342 24.43 13.34 -15.06
CA LEU A 342 25.55 12.47 -15.45
C LEU A 342 26.91 12.96 -14.92
N LYS A 343 27.06 14.26 -14.64
CA LYS A 343 28.24 14.85 -13.97
C LYS A 343 28.27 14.60 -12.47
N SER A 344 27.12 14.51 -11.82
CA SER A 344 27.04 14.17 -10.40
C SER A 344 27.32 12.68 -10.24
N ASP A 345 28.28 12.29 -9.39
CA ASP A 345 28.85 10.92 -9.27
C ASP A 345 27.83 9.80 -8.96
N CYS A 346 26.95 9.51 -9.91
CA CYS A 346 25.93 8.50 -9.88
C CYS A 346 25.64 8.14 -11.33
N VAL A 347 26.49 7.30 -11.94
CA VAL A 347 26.10 6.16 -12.80
C VAL A 347 27.35 5.49 -13.37
N THR A 348 27.26 4.18 -13.55
CA THR A 348 28.30 3.21 -13.91
C THR A 348 29.35 2.91 -12.84
N THR A 349 29.09 1.87 -12.04
CA THR A 349 29.97 0.71 -11.88
C THR A 349 29.30 -0.33 -10.98
N SER A 350 29.15 -1.56 -11.46
CA SER A 350 29.09 -2.71 -10.55
C SER A 350 30.44 -2.79 -9.84
N SER A 351 30.51 -2.24 -8.63
CA SER A 351 31.67 -2.33 -7.74
C SER A 351 31.19 -2.16 -6.30
N THR A 352 30.89 -3.32 -5.70
CA THR A 352 31.29 -3.70 -4.33
C THR A 352 31.47 -2.55 -3.33
N LYS A 353 30.40 -1.84 -2.99
CA LYS A 353 30.32 -1.13 -1.71
C LYS A 353 29.17 -1.74 -0.91
N PRO A 354 29.44 -2.20 0.33
CA PRO A 354 28.39 -2.79 1.15
C PRO A 354 27.26 -1.79 1.40
N ALA A 355 26.02 -2.25 1.35
CA ALA A 355 24.84 -1.44 1.68
C ALA A 355 24.76 -1.24 3.20
N ALA A 356 23.95 -0.29 3.67
CA ALA A 356 23.76 -0.01 5.08
C ALA A 356 22.30 -0.23 5.52
N TRP A 357 22.13 -0.82 6.71
CA TRP A 357 20.83 -1.23 7.24
C TRP A 357 20.69 -0.89 8.73
N ILE A 358 19.48 -0.53 9.17
CA ILE A 358 19.15 -0.39 10.59
C ILE A 358 18.25 -1.55 11.04
N PHE A 359 18.63 -2.20 12.15
CA PHE A 359 17.90 -3.30 12.79
C PHE A 359 17.31 -2.80 14.11
N GLN A 360 15.98 -2.75 14.20
CA GLN A 360 15.27 -2.23 15.37
C GLN A 360 15.02 -3.32 16.42
N GLY A 361 15.34 -3.02 17.68
CA GLY A 361 15.09 -3.86 18.85
C GLY A 361 14.23 -3.14 19.88
N ASN A 362 13.27 -3.86 20.47
CA ASN A 362 12.36 -3.31 21.46
C ASN A 362 12.73 -3.74 22.89
N PRO A 363 13.14 -2.81 23.78
CA PRO A 363 13.59 -3.12 25.14
C PRO A 363 12.50 -3.73 26.03
N LYS A 364 11.23 -3.64 25.63
CA LYS A 364 10.13 -4.32 26.33
C LYS A 364 10.24 -5.84 26.25
N TYR A 365 10.74 -6.37 25.13
CA TYR A 365 10.72 -7.80 24.83
C TYR A 365 12.14 -8.41 24.75
N TYR A 366 13.16 -7.60 24.48
CA TYR A 366 14.55 -8.04 24.37
C TYR A 366 15.46 -7.04 25.07
N ASP A 367 16.40 -7.51 25.88
CA ASP A 367 17.41 -6.65 26.52
C ASP A 367 18.49 -6.23 25.51
N VAL A 368 18.12 -5.35 24.57
CA VAL A 368 18.98 -4.94 23.46
C VAL A 368 20.30 -4.32 23.94
N VAL A 369 20.25 -3.53 25.01
CA VAL A 369 21.44 -2.88 25.57
C VAL A 369 22.36 -3.94 26.19
N GLY A 370 21.83 -4.83 27.02
CA GLY A 370 22.60 -5.94 27.58
C GLY A 370 23.22 -6.83 26.50
N ALA A 371 22.46 -7.16 25.45
CA ALA A 371 22.96 -7.96 24.33
C ALA A 371 24.10 -7.25 23.59
N VAL A 372 23.97 -5.96 23.29
CA VAL A 372 25.01 -5.16 22.62
C VAL A 372 26.28 -5.04 23.48
N GLU A 373 26.14 -4.88 24.80
CA GLU A 373 27.29 -4.78 25.71
C GLU A 373 28.05 -6.10 25.85
N ASN A 374 27.36 -7.23 25.87
CA ASN A 374 27.95 -8.51 26.26
C ASN A 374 28.21 -9.48 25.08
N LEU A 375 27.67 -9.23 23.90
CA LEU A 375 27.86 -10.09 22.72
C LEU A 375 28.76 -9.42 21.68
N ASP A 376 29.61 -10.22 21.04
CA ASP A 376 30.40 -9.78 19.87
C ASP A 376 29.64 -10.03 18.55
N THR A 377 28.66 -10.93 18.57
CA THR A 377 27.79 -11.25 17.43
C THR A 377 26.37 -11.48 17.91
N ILE A 378 25.40 -10.86 17.25
CA ILE A 378 23.98 -10.96 17.57
C ILE A 378 23.22 -11.50 16.36
N MET A 379 22.39 -12.52 16.59
CA MET A 379 21.46 -13.02 15.59
C MET A 379 20.24 -12.10 15.53
N TRP A 380 19.89 -11.60 14.35
CA TRP A 380 18.76 -10.68 14.17
C TRP A 380 17.79 -11.15 13.10
N SER A 381 16.49 -11.09 13.41
CA SER A 381 15.45 -11.48 12.45
C SER A 381 15.36 -10.52 11.25
N VAL A 382 15.16 -11.07 10.06
CA VAL A 382 14.94 -10.33 8.81
C VAL A 382 13.51 -10.54 8.34
N ASN A 383 12.65 -9.55 8.57
CA ASN A 383 11.23 -9.60 8.17
C ASN A 383 10.93 -8.85 6.87
N GLN A 384 11.91 -8.07 6.38
CA GLN A 384 11.83 -7.35 5.11
C GLN A 384 13.22 -7.21 4.48
N TYR A 385 13.26 -6.92 3.18
CA TYR A 385 14.49 -6.77 2.40
C TYR A 385 15.41 -8.00 2.37
N SER A 386 14.91 -9.21 2.64
CA SER A 386 15.72 -10.45 2.66
C SER A 386 16.47 -10.75 1.36
N LYS A 387 15.98 -10.26 0.21
CA LYS A 387 16.67 -10.39 -1.09
C LYS A 387 17.79 -9.36 -1.29
N GLN A 388 17.74 -8.25 -0.57
CA GLN A 388 18.64 -7.09 -0.73
C GLN A 388 19.73 -7.03 0.35
N ILE A 389 19.43 -7.47 1.57
CA ILE A 389 20.43 -7.62 2.64
C ILE A 389 21.42 -8.71 2.22
N LYS A 390 22.72 -8.40 2.28
CA LYS A 390 23.80 -9.31 1.92
C LYS A 390 24.88 -9.39 2.98
N LYS A 391 25.59 -10.51 3.00
CA LYS A 391 26.85 -10.64 3.72
C LYS A 391 27.80 -9.50 3.34
N GLY A 392 28.40 -8.88 4.34
CA GLY A 392 29.34 -7.77 4.21
C GLY A 392 28.69 -6.39 4.35
N ASP A 393 27.36 -6.28 4.28
CA ASP A 393 26.64 -5.03 4.49
C ASP A 393 26.86 -4.46 5.89
N LYS A 394 26.83 -3.13 6.00
CA LYS A 394 26.88 -2.40 7.27
C LYS A 394 25.55 -2.54 8.00
N ALA A 395 25.61 -2.80 9.29
CA ALA A 395 24.46 -2.87 10.17
C ALA A 395 24.55 -1.84 11.29
N TYR A 396 23.43 -1.20 11.61
CA TYR A 396 23.24 -0.33 12.75
C TYR A 396 22.14 -0.92 13.64
N ILE A 397 22.39 -1.02 14.94
CA ILE A 397 21.39 -1.53 15.90
C ILE A 397 20.66 -0.36 16.52
N TRP A 398 19.34 -0.33 16.38
CA TRP A 398 18.47 0.71 16.89
C TRP A 398 17.68 0.26 18.11
N LEU A 399 17.77 1.04 19.19
CA LEU A 399 16.93 0.88 20.38
C LEU A 399 15.62 1.66 20.20
N SER A 400 14.48 0.98 20.20
CA SER A 400 13.16 1.63 20.09
C SER A 400 12.74 2.29 21.40
N GLY A 401 12.03 3.42 21.33
CA GLY A 401 11.53 4.15 22.50
C GLY A 401 11.38 5.64 22.18
N SER A 402 10.90 6.43 23.15
CA SER A 402 10.89 7.91 23.07
C SER A 402 12.31 8.46 22.88
N ASP A 403 13.28 7.93 23.63
CA ASP A 403 14.71 8.24 23.51
C ASP A 403 15.44 7.28 22.57
N GLY A 404 14.74 6.79 21.54
CA GLY A 404 15.30 5.83 20.61
C GLY A 404 16.53 6.36 19.86
N GLY A 405 17.33 5.44 19.30
CA GLY A 405 18.53 5.82 18.58
C GLY A 405 19.41 4.62 18.23
N ILE A 406 20.50 4.89 17.49
CA ILE A 406 21.49 3.86 17.13
C ILE A 406 22.43 3.66 18.31
N ILE A 407 22.48 2.44 18.82
CA ILE A 407 23.29 2.03 19.99
C ILE A 407 24.44 1.09 19.63
N ALA A 408 24.54 0.65 18.38
CA ALA A 408 25.70 -0.09 17.88
C ALA A 408 25.84 0.01 16.36
N SER A 409 27.04 -0.25 15.86
CA SER A 409 27.30 -0.44 14.43
C SER A 409 28.20 -1.66 14.19
N GLY A 410 28.08 -2.28 13.02
CA GLY A 410 28.70 -3.57 12.74
C GLY A 410 28.58 -4.02 11.29
N LEU A 411 28.88 -5.29 11.04
CA LEU A 411 28.82 -5.93 9.72
C LEU A 411 27.93 -7.17 9.75
N ILE A 412 27.23 -7.42 8.65
CA ILE A 412 26.44 -8.63 8.43
C ILE A 412 27.36 -9.77 8.00
N LEU A 413 27.39 -10.89 8.75
CA LEU A 413 28.32 -11.99 8.53
C LEU A 413 27.84 -13.05 7.53
N CYS A 414 26.53 -13.12 7.26
CA CYS A 414 25.92 -14.10 6.37
C CYS A 414 24.76 -13.50 5.59
N ASP A 415 24.43 -14.11 4.45
CA ASP A 415 23.18 -13.79 3.76
C ASP A 415 21.98 -14.23 4.64
N PRO A 416 20.78 -13.65 4.43
CA PRO A 416 19.60 -14.05 5.18
C PRO A 416 19.27 -15.54 4.97
N GLU A 417 19.22 -16.29 6.06
CA GLU A 417 18.98 -17.74 6.07
C GLU A 417 17.94 -18.12 7.14
N ILE A 418 17.24 -19.23 6.91
CA ILE A 418 16.28 -19.76 7.89
C ILE A 418 17.05 -20.42 9.04
N ARG A 419 16.85 -19.92 10.26
CA ARG A 419 17.52 -20.41 11.47
C ARG A 419 16.53 -20.82 12.54
N LYS A 420 16.93 -21.80 13.36
CA LYS A 420 16.16 -22.22 14.53
C LYS A 420 16.31 -21.19 15.65
N PRO A 421 15.25 -20.87 16.40
CA PRO A 421 15.34 -19.95 17.52
C PRO A 421 16.20 -20.51 18.66
N ASP A 422 17.02 -19.65 19.27
CA ASP A 422 17.61 -19.94 20.57
C ASP A 422 16.56 -19.69 21.66
N LEU A 423 16.01 -20.77 22.19
CA LEU A 423 14.99 -20.71 23.24
C LEU A 423 15.57 -20.36 24.61
N SER A 424 16.90 -20.43 24.75
CA SER A 424 17.65 -20.17 25.98
C SER A 424 18.38 -18.82 25.98
N ASP A 425 18.17 -17.97 24.97
CA ASP A 425 18.80 -16.66 24.90
C ASP A 425 18.46 -15.83 26.16
N PRO A 426 19.48 -15.49 27.00
CA PRO A 426 19.28 -14.85 28.30
C PRO A 426 18.81 -13.39 28.20
N TYR A 427 18.87 -12.77 27.01
CA TYR A 427 18.42 -11.40 26.79
C TYR A 427 16.92 -11.31 26.47
N ASN A 428 16.23 -12.43 26.27
CA ASN A 428 14.78 -12.44 26.06
C ASN A 428 14.01 -12.08 27.35
N ARG A 429 13.14 -11.06 27.27
CA ARG A 429 12.27 -10.63 28.37
C ARG A 429 10.88 -11.24 28.18
N GLY A 430 10.55 -12.26 28.99
CA GLY A 430 9.23 -12.92 28.96
C GLY A 430 9.16 -14.17 28.07
N GLY A 431 10.30 -14.82 27.79
CA GLY A 431 10.40 -16.05 26.99
C GLY A 431 10.83 -15.81 25.54
N ALA A 432 11.03 -16.91 24.79
CA ALA A 432 11.56 -16.84 23.43
C ALA A 432 10.64 -16.04 22.48
N LEU A 433 11.21 -15.03 21.80
CA LEU A 433 10.49 -14.17 20.85
C LEU A 433 10.02 -14.90 19.59
N LYS A 434 10.71 -15.98 19.24
CA LYS A 434 10.39 -16.84 18.09
C LYS A 434 10.38 -18.29 18.58
N LYS A 435 9.34 -19.04 18.19
CA LYS A 435 9.16 -20.46 18.56
C LYS A 435 9.36 -21.40 17.38
N GLU A 436 9.30 -20.87 16.15
CA GLU A 436 9.50 -21.60 14.90
C GLU A 436 10.72 -21.05 14.14
N PRO A 437 11.31 -21.82 13.21
CA PRO A 437 12.40 -21.33 12.38
C PRO A 437 12.03 -20.07 11.61
N TYR A 438 12.94 -19.10 11.54
CA TYR A 438 12.69 -17.80 10.93
C TYR A 438 13.93 -17.30 10.18
N MET A 439 13.72 -16.37 9.24
CA MET A 439 14.79 -15.75 8.47
C MET A 439 15.61 -14.81 9.37
N ALA A 440 16.92 -14.99 9.40
CA ALA A 440 17.82 -14.21 10.25
C ALA A 440 19.20 -14.02 9.61
N VAL A 441 19.94 -13.05 10.13
CA VAL A 441 21.37 -12.84 9.85
C VAL A 441 22.15 -12.73 11.15
N ASP A 442 23.44 -13.00 11.09
CA ASP A 442 24.37 -12.69 12.18
C ASP A 442 25.01 -11.32 11.95
N ILE A 443 24.97 -10.47 12.96
CA ILE A 443 25.57 -9.13 12.93
C ILE A 443 26.75 -9.13 13.90
N GLN A 444 27.95 -8.94 13.38
CA GLN A 444 29.15 -8.69 14.19
C GLN A 444 29.13 -7.25 14.69
N ILE A 445 29.23 -7.05 15.99
CA ILE A 445 29.30 -5.70 16.57
C ILE A 445 30.73 -5.18 16.49
N GLU A 446 30.91 -4.04 15.82
CA GLU A 446 32.22 -3.38 15.70
C GLU A 446 32.35 -2.17 16.62
N ARG A 447 31.24 -1.45 16.86
CA ARG A 447 31.22 -0.29 17.77
C ARG A 447 29.99 -0.36 18.66
N LYS A 448 30.21 -0.28 19.97
CA LYS A 448 29.16 -0.19 21.00
C LYS A 448 28.95 1.28 21.35
N LEU A 449 27.73 1.78 21.15
CA LEU A 449 27.35 3.18 21.28
C LEU A 449 26.22 3.34 22.31
N THR A 450 26.19 2.49 23.33
CA THR A 450 25.10 2.48 24.33
C THR A 450 25.11 3.73 25.21
N LEU A 451 26.30 4.28 25.49
CA LEU A 451 26.50 5.55 26.20
C LEU A 451 26.46 6.77 25.27
N GLU A 452 27.07 6.66 24.07
CA GLU A 452 27.19 7.73 23.07
C GLU A 452 26.27 7.47 21.87
N ARG A 453 25.00 7.16 22.14
CA ARG A 453 24.05 6.78 21.09
C ARG A 453 23.82 7.92 20.10
N VAL A 454 23.68 7.57 18.82
CA VAL A 454 23.16 8.51 17.82
C VAL A 454 21.67 8.66 18.09
N SER A 455 21.28 9.76 18.74
CA SER A 455 19.90 9.95 19.19
C SER A 455 18.96 10.22 18.03
N ARG A 456 17.71 9.77 18.17
CA ARG A 456 16.61 10.10 17.26
C ARG A 456 16.49 11.61 17.05
N ALA A 457 16.67 12.41 18.10
CA ALA A 457 16.54 13.85 18.04
C ALA A 457 17.55 14.47 17.06
N VAL A 458 18.81 14.06 17.12
CA VAL A 458 19.85 14.56 16.20
C VAL A 458 19.52 14.20 14.75
N LEU A 459 19.05 12.97 14.50
CA LEU A 459 18.68 12.51 13.16
C LEU A 459 17.42 13.19 12.61
N LEU A 460 16.54 13.71 13.47
CA LEU A 460 15.33 14.44 13.02
C LEU A 460 15.61 15.88 12.62
N VAL A 461 16.71 16.47 13.11
CA VAL A 461 17.09 17.87 12.84
C VAL A 461 17.89 17.98 11.54
N ASP A 462 18.66 16.95 11.17
CA ASP A 462 19.45 16.99 9.92
C ASP A 462 18.58 16.70 8.69
N GLU A 463 18.61 17.61 7.71
CA GLU A 463 17.86 17.51 6.46
C GLU A 463 18.09 16.20 5.70
N ARG A 464 19.30 15.62 5.83
CA ARG A 464 19.69 14.39 5.12
C ARG A 464 19.15 13.13 5.80
N THR A 465 18.93 13.15 7.11
CA THR A 465 18.52 11.95 7.88
C THR A 465 17.10 12.02 8.45
N LYS A 466 16.44 13.18 8.45
CA LYS A 466 15.05 13.32 8.94
C LYS A 466 14.03 12.46 8.21
N HIS A 467 14.40 11.96 7.02
CA HIS A 467 13.57 11.10 6.17
C HIS A 467 13.89 9.60 6.28
N LEU A 468 14.84 9.21 7.14
CA LEU A 468 15.17 7.81 7.41
C LEU A 468 13.90 6.97 7.60
N GLU A 469 13.86 5.78 6.98
CA GLU A 469 12.66 4.93 7.02
C GLU A 469 12.22 4.59 8.45
N ILE A 470 13.19 4.42 9.38
CA ILE A 470 12.89 4.15 10.79
C ILE A 470 12.23 5.33 11.51
N LEU A 471 12.43 6.56 11.03
CA LEU A 471 11.81 7.77 11.59
C LEU A 471 10.42 8.00 11.01
N THR A 472 10.25 7.78 9.71
CA THR A 472 9.01 8.05 8.98
C THR A 472 8.01 6.89 8.99
N ARG A 473 8.48 5.64 9.11
CA ARG A 473 7.67 4.41 9.09
C ARG A 473 8.15 3.39 10.14
N PRO A 474 8.09 3.69 11.45
CA PRO A 474 8.74 2.91 12.52
C PRO A 474 8.15 1.52 12.79
N SER A 475 7.08 1.11 12.08
CA SER A 475 6.34 -0.14 12.35
C SER A 475 7.06 -1.42 11.89
N ALA A 476 8.19 -1.30 11.19
CA ALA A 476 8.99 -2.42 10.70
C ALA A 476 10.20 -2.74 11.61
N THR A 477 10.98 -3.77 11.27
CA THR A 477 12.15 -4.22 12.06
C THR A 477 13.50 -4.05 11.35
N ASN A 478 13.54 -3.85 10.04
CA ASN A 478 14.76 -3.77 9.24
C ASN A 478 14.64 -2.62 8.23
N PHE A 479 15.49 -1.61 8.26
CA PHE A 479 15.31 -0.38 7.48
C PHE A 479 16.50 -0.11 6.58
N ARG A 480 16.24 0.38 5.37
CA ARG A 480 17.32 0.75 4.45
C ARG A 480 17.93 2.09 4.86
N VAL A 481 19.25 2.21 4.71
CA VAL A 481 19.99 3.46 4.87
C VAL A 481 20.68 3.79 3.55
N THR A 482 20.41 4.98 3.03
CA THR A 482 21.09 5.50 1.84
C THR A 482 22.51 5.93 2.16
N LYS A 483 23.36 6.10 1.14
CA LYS A 483 24.76 6.47 1.37
C LYS A 483 24.90 7.84 2.06
N ALA A 484 24.08 8.81 1.68
CA ALA A 484 24.07 10.13 2.30
C ALA A 484 23.64 10.06 3.78
N GLU A 485 22.64 9.25 4.11
CA GLU A 485 22.23 9.03 5.50
C GLU A 485 23.31 8.31 6.31
N GLU A 486 23.95 7.30 5.72
CA GLU A 486 25.06 6.57 6.32
C GLU A 486 26.24 7.51 6.62
N GLU A 487 26.60 8.39 5.70
CA GLU A 487 27.68 9.38 5.89
C GLU A 487 27.38 10.33 7.07
N VAL A 488 26.13 10.75 7.23
CA VAL A 488 25.73 11.54 8.39
C VAL A 488 25.83 10.73 9.68
N ILE A 489 25.25 9.53 9.71
CA ILE A 489 25.31 8.63 10.87
C ILE A 489 26.77 8.38 11.27
N GLU A 490 27.63 8.05 10.31
CA GLU A 490 29.05 7.84 10.54
C GLU A 490 29.78 9.09 11.00
N SER A 491 29.44 10.27 10.49
CA SER A 491 30.02 11.53 10.97
C SER A 491 29.65 11.83 12.42
N ILE A 492 28.42 11.48 12.85
CA ILE A 492 27.99 11.61 14.24
C ILE A 492 28.77 10.61 15.11
N ILE A 493 28.85 9.34 14.68
CA ILE A 493 29.60 8.29 15.40
C ILE A 493 31.09 8.66 15.54
N ARG A 494 31.68 9.32 14.55
CA ARG A 494 33.10 9.72 14.56
C ARG A 494 33.34 11.06 15.27
N GLY A 495 32.30 11.74 15.73
CA GLY A 495 32.40 13.08 16.32
C GLY A 495 32.83 14.18 15.32
N THR A 496 32.78 13.90 14.01
CA THR A 496 33.11 14.86 12.93
C THR A 496 31.87 15.51 12.34
N TYR A 497 30.69 15.24 12.91
CA TYR A 497 29.43 15.82 12.50
C TYR A 497 29.48 17.35 12.63
N LYS A 498 29.24 18.02 11.50
CA LYS A 498 28.92 19.44 11.49
C LYS A 498 27.44 19.55 11.22
N GLU A 499 26.72 20.12 12.19
CA GLU A 499 25.34 20.54 12.00
C GLU A 499 25.32 21.43 10.76
N ALA A 500 24.48 21.09 9.77
CA ALA A 500 24.39 21.88 8.55
C ALA A 500 24.00 23.30 8.98
N THR A 501 24.92 24.25 8.85
CA THR A 501 24.71 25.63 9.26
C THR A 501 23.47 26.15 8.57
N VAL A 502 22.51 26.58 9.39
CA VAL A 502 21.40 27.45 9.01
C VAL A 502 21.98 28.54 8.11
N ILE A 503 21.68 28.48 6.82
CA ILE A 503 21.90 29.62 5.95
C ILE A 503 20.94 30.68 6.46
N ASP A 504 21.52 31.76 6.98
CA ASP A 504 20.85 32.99 7.35
C ASP A 504 20.17 33.56 6.10
N ASN A 505 18.94 33.11 5.87
CA ASN A 505 17.98 33.74 4.97
C ASN A 505 16.91 34.36 5.85
N PRO A 506 16.50 35.60 5.54
CA PRO A 506 15.77 36.46 6.46
C PRO A 506 14.50 35.75 6.90
N LYS A 507 14.23 35.71 8.22
CA LYS A 507 13.01 35.18 8.86
C LYS A 507 11.90 34.88 7.85
N VAL A 508 11.93 33.68 7.26
CA VAL A 508 10.74 33.14 6.63
C VAL A 508 9.95 32.63 7.81
N GLU A 509 8.92 33.36 8.19
CA GLU A 509 7.83 32.79 9.00
C GLU A 509 7.54 31.41 8.44
N ILE A 510 7.74 30.37 9.28
CA ILE A 510 7.20 29.06 8.98
C ILE A 510 5.69 29.28 8.89
N VAL A 511 5.18 29.47 7.67
CA VAL A 511 3.75 29.39 7.41
C VAL A 511 3.43 27.91 7.65
N ARG A 512 3.14 27.56 8.92
CA ARG A 512 2.47 26.31 9.25
C ARG A 512 1.28 26.25 8.32
N LYS A 513 1.27 25.27 7.42
CA LYS A 513 0.16 25.07 6.50
C LYS A 513 -1.09 24.90 7.36
N ARG A 514 -1.95 25.92 7.35
CA ARG A 514 -3.19 26.01 8.13
C ARG A 514 -3.97 24.70 8.00
N ARG A 515 -4.17 24.00 9.13
CA ARG A 515 -4.90 22.73 9.16
C ARG A 515 -6.39 22.99 9.32
N TYR A 516 -7.18 21.99 8.93
CA TYR A 516 -8.64 22.03 9.00
C TYR A 516 -9.11 20.88 9.87
N TRP A 517 -9.93 21.20 10.87
CA TRP A 517 -10.42 20.27 11.87
C TRP A 517 -11.94 20.19 11.81
N LEU A 518 -12.47 19.01 12.09
CA LEU A 518 -13.91 18.78 12.20
C LEU A 518 -14.17 18.14 13.57
N TYR A 519 -15.03 18.74 14.38
CA TYR A 519 -15.36 18.22 15.72
C TYR A 519 -16.85 18.38 16.04
N ALA A 520 -17.32 17.64 17.04
CA ALA A 520 -18.70 17.70 17.52
C ALA A 520 -18.73 18.33 18.93
N PRO A 521 -19.40 19.48 19.14
CA PRO A 521 -19.55 20.11 20.46
C PRO A 521 -20.66 19.40 21.27
N GLY A 522 -20.40 18.14 21.63
CA GLY A 522 -21.35 17.26 22.31
C GLY A 522 -22.33 16.54 21.38
N GLU A 523 -23.09 15.61 21.95
CA GLU A 523 -24.12 14.87 21.23
C GLU A 523 -25.14 15.83 20.61
N GLN A 524 -25.43 15.66 19.32
CA GLN A 524 -26.26 16.57 18.53
C GLN A 524 -25.87 18.05 18.67
N ALA A 525 -24.59 18.35 18.87
CA ALA A 525 -24.06 19.70 19.03
C ALA A 525 -24.71 20.49 20.18
N ARG A 526 -25.12 19.81 21.27
CA ARG A 526 -25.83 20.44 22.40
C ARG A 526 -25.07 21.60 23.07
N PHE A 527 -23.74 21.68 22.96
CA PHE A 527 -22.93 22.79 23.48
C PHE A 527 -22.61 23.88 22.45
N TRP A 528 -23.16 23.77 21.24
CA TRP A 528 -22.78 24.67 20.16
C TRP A 528 -23.03 26.14 20.48
N ASP A 529 -24.22 26.49 20.98
CA ASP A 529 -24.55 27.88 21.26
C ASP A 529 -23.68 28.46 22.38
N GLU A 530 -23.45 27.69 23.46
CA GLU A 530 -22.55 28.09 24.54
C GLU A 530 -21.12 28.31 24.03
N PHE A 531 -20.58 27.36 23.25
CA PHE A 531 -19.23 27.44 22.71
C PHE A 531 -19.06 28.57 21.71
N TYR A 532 -20.10 28.86 20.93
CA TYR A 532 -20.13 29.99 20.02
C TYR A 532 -20.06 31.31 20.80
N ASP A 533 -20.96 31.51 21.76
CA ASP A 533 -21.07 32.75 22.53
C ASP A 533 -19.85 33.00 23.42
N ALA A 534 -19.26 31.93 23.97
CA ALA A 534 -18.05 32.00 24.78
C ALA A 534 -16.75 32.07 23.96
N GLY A 535 -16.81 31.90 22.62
CA GLY A 535 -15.63 31.93 21.77
C GLY A 535 -14.65 30.79 22.05
N ILE A 536 -15.16 29.58 22.27
CA ILE A 536 -14.35 28.39 22.59
C ILE A 536 -14.75 27.17 21.73
N MET A 537 -13.87 26.19 21.65
CA MET A 537 -14.23 24.80 21.32
C MET A 537 -13.85 23.91 22.50
N GLY A 538 -14.67 22.91 22.79
CA GLY A 538 -14.44 22.00 23.90
C GLY A 538 -14.67 20.53 23.52
N ILE A 539 -13.96 19.64 24.20
CA ILE A 539 -14.23 18.19 24.19
C ILE A 539 -14.40 17.70 25.65
N GLY A 540 -15.27 16.70 25.84
CA GLY A 540 -15.52 16.09 27.16
C GLY A 540 -14.43 15.09 27.57
N TRP A 541 -14.79 14.14 28.43
CA TRP A 541 -13.87 13.20 29.11
C TRP A 541 -13.11 13.82 30.29
N ASP A 542 -13.77 14.72 31.01
CA ASP A 542 -13.17 15.60 32.03
C ASP A 542 -12.48 14.85 33.18
N GLU A 543 -12.91 13.62 33.48
CA GLU A 543 -12.36 12.78 34.54
C GLU A 543 -10.92 12.31 34.24
N VAL A 544 -10.44 12.40 32.99
CA VAL A 544 -9.01 12.15 32.71
C VAL A 544 -8.12 13.29 33.20
N GLY A 545 -8.66 14.45 33.56
CA GLY A 545 -7.86 15.59 34.00
C GLY A 545 -7.00 16.21 32.88
N ASP A 546 -6.15 17.15 33.26
CA ASP A 546 -5.36 17.95 32.31
C ASP A 546 -4.54 17.08 31.35
N LEU A 547 -4.74 17.25 30.03
CA LEU A 547 -4.09 16.40 29.02
C LEU A 547 -2.61 16.69 28.85
N SER A 548 -2.13 17.86 29.32
CA SER A 548 -0.71 18.22 29.26
C SER A 548 0.17 17.32 30.12
N GLN A 549 -0.40 16.61 31.09
CA GLN A 549 0.32 15.65 31.93
C GLN A 549 0.65 14.33 31.21
N TYR A 550 0.08 14.09 30.02
CA TYR A 550 0.24 12.85 29.28
C TYR A 550 1.23 13.01 28.13
N GLU A 551 2.41 12.40 28.30
CA GLU A 551 3.48 12.46 27.30
C GLU A 551 3.19 11.64 26.02
N THR A 552 2.20 10.74 26.05
CA THR A 552 1.90 9.87 24.90
C THR A 552 0.41 9.69 24.66
N LYS A 553 0.03 9.48 23.39
CA LYS A 553 -1.33 9.07 23.01
C LYS A 553 -1.76 7.77 23.71
N PHE A 554 -0.81 6.90 24.03
CA PHE A 554 -1.08 5.65 24.75
C PHE A 554 -1.45 5.90 26.21
N SER A 555 -0.81 6.84 26.92
CA SER A 555 -1.15 7.14 28.32
C SER A 555 -2.55 7.75 28.45
N ILE A 556 -2.98 8.59 27.50
CA ILE A 556 -4.38 9.06 27.42
C ILE A 556 -5.34 7.87 27.28
N LYS A 557 -5.06 6.92 26.40
CA LYS A 557 -5.90 5.72 26.24
C LYS A 557 -5.97 4.88 27.52
N SER A 558 -4.84 4.70 28.20
CA SER A 558 -4.75 3.92 29.44
C SER A 558 -5.57 4.56 30.56
N ILE A 559 -5.46 5.89 30.75
CA ILE A 559 -6.25 6.56 31.79
C ILE A 559 -7.75 6.56 31.45
N MET A 560 -8.12 6.66 30.17
CA MET A 560 -9.52 6.54 29.76
C MET A 560 -10.11 5.19 30.13
N LYS A 561 -9.38 4.08 29.92
CA LYS A 561 -9.82 2.76 30.35
C LYS A 561 -9.97 2.67 31.88
N GLN A 562 -9.04 3.27 32.61
CA GLN A 562 -9.08 3.28 34.07
C GLN A 562 -10.27 4.07 34.62
N MET A 563 -10.62 5.22 34.02
CA MET A 563 -11.67 6.10 34.52
C MET A 563 -13.08 5.71 34.05
N TYR A 564 -13.22 5.17 32.84
CA TYR A 564 -14.53 4.90 32.22
C TYR A 564 -14.82 3.42 31.96
N GLY A 565 -13.93 2.52 32.41
CA GLY A 565 -14.09 1.06 32.27
C GLY A 565 -13.47 0.50 30.99
N GLU A 566 -13.24 -0.82 30.95
CA GLU A 566 -12.46 -1.48 29.88
C GLU A 566 -13.27 -1.96 28.67
N ASP A 567 -14.60 -1.90 28.74
CA ASP A 567 -15.53 -2.49 27.76
C ASP A 567 -15.50 -1.80 26.38
N ARG A 568 -14.84 -0.65 26.28
CA ARG A 568 -14.69 0.14 25.04
C ARG A 568 -13.22 0.23 24.62
N SER A 569 -13.00 0.36 23.32
CA SER A 569 -11.63 0.41 22.78
C SER A 569 -10.91 1.75 23.05
N TYR A 570 -11.65 2.84 23.25
CA TYR A 570 -11.21 4.25 23.35
C TYR A 570 -10.19 4.70 22.28
N ILE A 571 -10.08 3.98 21.16
CA ILE A 571 -9.09 4.26 20.13
C ILE A 571 -9.34 5.64 19.53
N ASN A 572 -10.59 5.93 19.16
CA ASN A 572 -10.96 7.20 18.54
C ASN A 572 -11.00 8.35 19.57
N ASN A 573 -11.55 8.10 20.76
CA ASN A 573 -11.67 9.14 21.79
C ASN A 573 -10.30 9.56 22.34
N GLY A 574 -9.42 8.60 22.63
CA GLY A 574 -8.05 8.89 23.05
C GLY A 574 -7.23 9.59 21.96
N HIS A 575 -7.52 9.31 20.69
CA HIS A 575 -6.94 10.07 19.59
C HIS A 575 -7.45 11.51 19.55
N ALA A 576 -8.77 11.73 19.66
CA ALA A 576 -9.34 13.07 19.64
C ALA A 576 -8.78 13.96 20.77
N LEU A 577 -8.63 13.41 21.99
CA LEU A 577 -8.00 14.11 23.11
C LEU A 577 -6.53 14.46 22.81
N TRP A 578 -5.76 13.51 22.26
CA TRP A 578 -4.37 13.77 21.87
C TRP A 578 -4.25 14.87 20.81
N GLN A 579 -5.10 14.82 19.78
CA GLN A 579 -5.07 15.81 18.70
C GLN A 579 -5.45 17.20 19.19
N LEU A 580 -6.47 17.28 20.05
CA LEU A 580 -6.87 18.52 20.72
C LEU A 580 -5.67 19.11 21.48
N SER A 581 -5.01 18.36 22.36
CA SER A 581 -3.95 18.92 23.21
C SER A 581 -2.60 19.12 22.52
N ASN A 582 -2.26 18.33 21.50
CA ASN A 582 -0.90 18.32 20.92
C ASN A 582 -0.81 18.73 19.44
N GLU A 583 -1.89 18.67 18.68
CA GLU A 583 -1.84 18.85 17.21
C GLU A 583 -2.59 20.09 16.70
N ILE A 584 -3.65 20.52 17.39
CA ILE A 584 -4.38 21.77 17.08
C ILE A 584 -3.51 22.96 17.47
N SER A 585 -3.42 23.95 16.58
CA SER A 585 -2.59 25.15 16.79
C SER A 585 -3.33 26.44 16.47
N VAL A 586 -2.89 27.54 17.07
CA VAL A 586 -3.36 28.89 16.74
C VAL A 586 -3.26 29.13 15.23
N GLY A 587 -4.34 29.63 14.64
CA GLY A 587 -4.47 29.89 13.20
C GLY A 587 -5.07 28.74 12.38
N ASP A 588 -5.29 27.55 12.97
CA ASP A 588 -6.02 26.46 12.32
C ASP A 588 -7.52 26.78 12.17
N ILE A 589 -8.16 26.16 11.17
CA ILE A 589 -9.61 26.28 10.95
C ILE A 589 -10.31 25.09 11.60
N VAL A 590 -11.38 25.36 12.34
CA VAL A 590 -12.23 24.32 12.92
C VAL A 590 -13.67 24.47 12.42
N PHE A 591 -14.27 23.34 12.08
CA PHE A 591 -15.69 23.20 11.75
C PHE A 591 -16.40 22.45 12.89
N ALA A 592 -17.44 23.05 13.44
CA ALA A 592 -18.33 22.39 14.40
C ALA A 592 -19.43 21.65 13.62
N LYS A 593 -19.73 20.40 13.99
CA LYS A 593 -20.78 19.61 13.34
C LYS A 593 -21.87 19.13 14.29
N ARG A 594 -23.09 19.03 13.78
CA ARG A 594 -24.26 18.41 14.41
C ARG A 594 -24.61 17.11 13.69
N GLY A 595 -24.68 16.01 14.45
CA GLY A 595 -24.92 14.69 13.88
C GLY A 595 -23.82 14.26 12.90
N LYS A 596 -24.20 13.56 11.83
CA LYS A 596 -23.27 13.00 10.84
C LYS A 596 -22.96 13.92 9.67
N ASN A 597 -23.91 14.78 9.27
CA ASN A 597 -23.87 15.44 7.95
C ASN A 597 -24.05 16.97 8.00
N ILE A 598 -24.21 17.59 9.18
CA ILE A 598 -24.51 19.03 9.28
C ILE A 598 -23.31 19.74 9.94
N ILE A 599 -22.76 20.75 9.29
CA ILE A 599 -21.84 21.74 9.88
C ILE A 599 -22.69 22.85 10.49
N VAL A 600 -22.41 23.22 11.74
CA VAL A 600 -23.11 24.30 12.47
C VAL A 600 -22.28 25.58 12.64
N GLY A 601 -20.98 25.52 12.37
CA GLY A 601 -20.12 26.70 12.38
C GLY A 601 -18.70 26.46 11.95
N ARG A 602 -18.00 27.56 11.67
CA ARG A 602 -16.59 27.60 11.24
C ARG A 602 -15.86 28.70 11.99
N GLY A 603 -14.70 28.37 12.55
CA GLY A 603 -13.90 29.29 13.35
C GLY A 603 -12.39 29.13 13.12
N ILE A 604 -11.64 30.07 13.68
CA ILE A 604 -10.18 30.09 13.67
C ILE A 604 -9.70 29.92 15.11
N VAL A 605 -8.79 28.98 15.35
CA VAL A 605 -8.24 28.74 16.69
C VAL A 605 -7.35 29.91 17.11
N GLU A 606 -7.55 30.45 18.31
CA GLU A 606 -6.86 31.63 18.85
C GLU A 606 -6.00 31.35 20.09
N SER A 607 -6.11 30.17 20.70
CA SER A 607 -5.26 29.78 21.82
C SER A 607 -4.62 28.41 21.63
N ASN A 608 -3.58 28.15 22.42
CA ASN A 608 -3.14 26.78 22.70
C ASN A 608 -4.19 26.06 23.57
N TYR A 609 -3.97 24.76 23.75
CA TYR A 609 -4.79 23.91 24.62
C TYR A 609 -4.84 24.45 26.05
N GLU A 610 -6.03 24.42 26.66
CA GLU A 610 -6.27 24.80 28.05
C GLU A 610 -7.19 23.78 28.73
N PHE A 611 -6.89 23.46 30.00
CA PHE A 611 -7.78 22.69 30.87
C PHE A 611 -8.49 23.60 31.86
N ASP A 612 -9.71 24.02 31.52
CA ASP A 612 -10.49 24.95 32.31
C ASP A 612 -11.25 24.21 33.43
N LYS A 613 -10.66 24.24 34.63
CA LYS A 613 -11.22 23.63 35.84
C LYS A 613 -12.49 24.30 36.34
N SER A 614 -12.80 25.53 35.90
CA SER A 614 -13.99 26.27 36.33
C SER A 614 -15.27 25.77 35.68
N ARG A 615 -15.16 25.09 34.53
CA ARG A 615 -16.30 24.54 33.79
C ARG A 615 -16.87 23.30 34.48
N LYS A 616 -18.19 23.13 34.39
CA LYS A 616 -18.88 21.95 34.92
C LYS A 616 -18.59 20.68 34.10
N GLU A 617 -18.62 20.82 32.78
CA GLU A 617 -18.28 19.77 31.81
C GLU A 617 -17.61 20.36 30.57
N PHE A 618 -16.90 19.53 29.80
CA PHE A 618 -16.10 19.92 28.64
C PHE A 618 -15.00 20.91 29.01
N LYS A 619 -14.10 20.45 29.87
CA LYS A 619 -13.00 21.24 30.46
C LYS A 619 -11.79 21.36 29.53
N HIS A 620 -11.68 20.51 28.51
CA HIS A 620 -10.59 20.56 27.54
C HIS A 620 -10.94 21.51 26.39
N ILE A 621 -10.31 22.69 26.35
CA ILE A 621 -10.74 23.77 25.46
C ILE A 621 -9.60 24.40 24.64
N HIS A 622 -10.00 25.04 23.53
CA HIS A 622 -9.26 26.13 22.89
C HIS A 622 -10.19 27.33 22.74
N LYS A 623 -9.64 28.54 22.75
CA LYS A 623 -10.34 29.75 22.29
C LYS A 623 -10.41 29.72 20.76
N VAL A 624 -11.58 30.06 20.23
CA VAL A 624 -11.88 30.04 18.81
C VAL A 624 -12.66 31.29 18.45
N ASN A 625 -12.18 32.00 17.45
CA ASN A 625 -12.95 33.06 16.80
C ASN A 625 -13.89 32.44 15.77
N TRP A 626 -15.14 32.25 16.18
CA TRP A 626 -16.19 31.71 15.35
C TRP A 626 -16.67 32.71 14.30
N THR A 627 -16.07 32.61 13.12
CA THR A 627 -16.39 33.49 11.99
C THR A 627 -17.73 33.21 11.30
N HIS A 628 -18.31 32.01 11.44
CA HIS A 628 -19.56 31.62 10.78
C HIS A 628 -20.43 30.78 11.72
N LYS A 629 -21.73 31.11 11.77
CA LYS A 629 -22.80 30.38 12.47
C LYS A 629 -23.94 30.16 11.48
N GLY A 630 -24.43 28.93 11.34
CA GLY A 630 -25.45 28.55 10.36
C GLY A 630 -25.53 27.04 10.22
N GLU A 631 -26.25 26.52 9.23
CA GLU A 631 -26.36 25.08 9.00
C GLU A 631 -26.04 24.76 7.55
N TRP A 632 -25.12 23.82 7.33
CA TRP A 632 -24.68 23.39 6.00
C TRP A 632 -24.55 21.88 5.93
N GLU A 633 -25.01 21.25 4.85
CA GLU A 633 -24.75 19.84 4.60
C GLU A 633 -23.30 19.62 4.12
N HIS A 634 -22.64 18.56 4.60
CA HIS A 634 -21.30 18.14 4.16
C HIS A 634 -21.19 16.63 3.97
#